data_AF-A0A4Q9UYJ8-F1
#
_entry.id   AF-A0A4Q9UYJ8-F1
#
_cell.length_a   1.000
_cell.length_b   1.000
_cell.length_c   1.000
_cell.angle_alpha   90.00
_cell.angle_beta   90.00
_cell.angle_gamma   90.00
#
_symmetry.space_group_name_H-M   'P 1'
#
loop_
_entity.id
_entity.type
_entity.pdbx_description
1 polymer ?
#
loop_
_entity_poly.entity_id
_entity_poly.type
_entity_poly.pdbx_seq_one_letter_code
_entity_poly.pdbx_strand_id
1 'polypeptide(L)'
;MVEPVRARPGTGAWCVAPRPLPSVLDRPGRHRCGDSTRGCSALVRVERGLSRADRRDMAWCWNVPVPEPAVTGEVYTALMADGTYFQDWRLIVAFNGHHVIGWQWAEKENKAAYLAALSRFPPPQIVVIDGHKAAFEAVRQVWPGVLIQRCLFHTKARVRQLITMRPRTQCGIEIKQLTDMLSAIRNPIQASSWLVAYYQWEQRWEKFLKERTYRGVRDNSWHDVRTWQYTHRELRAIRSMYRGMIKYNTLFAYLTPLINNPNATPLPRTTSPLEGGTTLASKICYAVTVA
;
A
#
# COMPACT_ATOMS: atom_id res chain seq x y z
N MET A 1 5.97 70.17 56.59
CA MET A 1 7.17 70.27 57.45
C MET A 1 7.57 68.87 57.88
N VAL A 2 8.88 68.60 57.99
CA VAL A 2 9.48 67.46 58.71
C VAL A 2 9.12 66.03 58.23
N GLU A 3 9.96 65.51 57.30
CA GLU A 3 10.53 64.15 57.38
C GLU A 3 11.54 64.07 58.56
N PRO A 4 12.16 62.91 58.94
CA PRO A 4 12.24 61.59 58.29
C PRO A 4 11.47 60.50 59.11
N VAL A 5 11.74 59.18 59.21
CA VAL A 5 12.90 58.29 58.90
C VAL A 5 12.41 56.85 58.57
N ARG A 6 13.34 55.90 58.36
CA ARG A 6 13.11 54.46 58.18
C ARG A 6 13.94 53.61 59.15
N ALA A 7 13.45 52.40 59.46
CA ALA A 7 14.29 51.23 59.72
C ALA A 7 13.59 49.94 59.18
N ARG A 8 14.33 48.83 59.08
CA ARG A 8 13.95 47.54 58.44
C ARG A 8 14.36 46.37 59.37
N PRO A 9 14.17 45.08 59.00
CA PRO A 9 12.95 44.40 58.52
C PRO A 9 12.65 43.10 59.33
N GLY A 10 11.47 42.51 59.15
CA GLY A 10 11.13 41.16 59.66
C GLY A 10 10.14 40.43 58.74
N THR A 11 10.35 39.12 58.52
CA THR A 11 9.63 38.29 57.52
C THR A 11 8.32 37.67 58.05
N GLY A 12 7.30 37.52 57.19
CA GLY A 12 6.08 36.72 57.48
C GLY A 12 4.78 37.33 56.93
N ALA A 13 4.61 37.44 55.60
CA ALA A 13 3.98 36.41 54.75
C ALA A 13 2.44 36.37 54.79
N TRP A 14 1.78 36.99 53.80
CA TRP A 14 0.36 36.82 53.44
C TRP A 14 0.17 36.85 51.92
N CYS A 15 -0.94 36.29 51.43
CA CYS A 15 -1.12 35.84 50.04
C CYS A 15 -1.45 36.94 49.02
N VAL A 16 -0.94 36.81 47.79
CA VAL A 16 -1.37 37.57 46.59
C VAL A 16 -1.47 36.65 45.37
N ALA A 17 -2.39 36.94 44.45
CA ALA A 17 -2.72 36.16 43.26
C ALA A 17 -1.58 36.05 42.22
N PRO A 18 -1.55 34.98 41.38
CA PRO A 18 -0.52 34.79 40.38
C PRO A 18 -0.56 35.83 39.24
N ARG A 19 0.59 36.45 38.98
CA ARG A 19 0.90 37.20 37.74
C ARG A 19 2.12 36.57 37.05
N PRO A 20 2.41 36.89 35.78
CA PRO A 20 2.78 35.89 34.79
C PRO A 20 4.18 35.29 34.96
N LEU A 21 4.33 34.05 34.49
CA LEU A 21 5.64 33.41 34.32
C LEU A 21 6.45 34.10 33.20
N PRO A 22 7.80 34.11 33.29
CA PRO A 22 8.63 34.88 32.35
C PRO A 22 8.66 34.30 30.93
N SER A 23 9.00 35.16 29.97
CA SER A 23 9.48 34.75 28.66
C SER A 23 10.77 33.94 28.78
N VAL A 24 10.75 32.68 28.36
CA VAL A 24 11.95 31.83 28.21
C VAL A 24 12.03 31.36 26.77
N LEU A 25 12.85 32.07 25.99
CA LEU A 25 13.43 31.53 24.77
C LEU A 25 14.52 30.48 25.12
N ASP A 26 14.98 29.76 24.11
CA ASP A 26 16.10 28.81 24.16
C ASP A 26 15.97 27.62 25.13
N ARG A 27 15.05 26.72 24.76
CA ARG A 27 15.44 25.31 24.54
C ARG A 27 15.00 24.85 23.15
N PRO A 28 15.82 24.08 22.42
CA PRO A 28 15.49 23.68 21.05
C PRO A 28 14.30 22.73 20.97
N GLY A 29 13.19 23.23 20.42
CA GLY A 29 12.52 22.52 19.32
C GLY A 29 11.64 21.31 19.63
N ARG A 30 11.08 21.14 20.85
CA ARG A 30 9.89 20.27 21.00
C ARG A 30 8.65 20.97 20.44
N HIS A 31 8.56 21.05 19.12
CA HIS A 31 7.39 21.55 18.43
C HIS A 31 6.17 20.67 18.77
N ARG A 32 5.09 21.31 19.23
CA ARG A 32 3.81 20.63 19.40
C ARG A 32 3.20 20.40 18.02
N CYS A 33 2.96 19.15 17.65
CA CYS A 33 2.21 18.84 16.44
C CYS A 33 0.74 19.22 16.63
N GLY A 34 0.16 19.97 15.69
CA GLY A 34 -1.27 20.27 15.67
C GLY A 34 -2.09 19.11 15.11
N ASP A 35 -3.19 18.78 15.80
CA ASP A 35 -4.37 17.96 15.45
C ASP A 35 -4.21 16.57 14.77
N SER A 36 -3.06 16.18 14.25
CA SER A 36 -2.80 14.85 13.68
C SER A 36 -2.37 13.81 14.72
N THR A 37 -3.00 13.82 15.90
CA THR A 37 -2.63 13.01 17.08
C THR A 37 -2.40 11.52 16.81
N ARG A 38 -3.13 10.92 15.85
CA ARG A 38 -2.91 9.53 15.41
C ARG A 38 -1.59 9.34 14.66
N GLY A 39 -1.22 10.27 13.78
CA GLY A 39 -0.03 10.21 12.93
C GLY A 39 1.27 10.17 13.73
N CYS A 40 1.43 11.08 14.71
CA CYS A 40 2.59 11.07 15.60
C CYS A 40 2.76 9.72 16.33
N SER A 41 1.67 9.09 16.76
CA SER A 41 1.71 7.79 17.44
C SER A 41 2.20 6.66 16.54
N ALA A 42 1.90 6.71 15.25
CA ALA A 42 2.37 5.74 14.26
C ALA A 42 3.87 5.92 13.98
N LEU A 43 4.30 7.14 13.67
CA LEU A 43 5.69 7.49 13.34
C LEU A 43 6.68 7.02 14.44
N VAL A 44 6.42 7.40 15.70
CA VAL A 44 7.25 7.03 16.87
C VAL A 44 7.30 5.51 17.11
N ARG A 45 6.31 4.76 16.63
CA ARG A 45 6.26 3.29 16.79
C ARG A 45 6.97 2.56 15.64
N VAL A 46 6.96 3.14 14.44
CA VAL A 46 7.74 2.65 13.28
C VAL A 46 9.24 2.81 13.51
N GLU A 47 9.67 3.97 14.02
CA GLU A 47 11.08 4.23 14.37
C GLU A 47 11.66 3.09 15.24
N ARG A 48 10.89 2.62 16.23
CA ARG A 48 11.27 1.53 17.14
C ARG A 48 11.44 0.16 16.49
N GLY A 49 10.95 -0.05 15.26
CA GLY A 49 11.09 -1.29 14.50
C GLY A 49 12.38 -1.40 13.67
N LEU A 50 13.08 -0.29 13.47
CA LEU A 50 14.29 -0.19 12.62
C LEU A 50 15.57 -0.61 13.35
N SER A 51 16.67 -0.90 12.65
CA SER A 51 17.96 -1.16 13.30
C SER A 51 18.56 0.13 13.88
N ARG A 52 19.63 0.00 14.69
CA ARG A 52 20.34 1.17 15.26
C ARG A 52 21.04 2.03 14.20
N ALA A 53 21.41 1.45 13.05
CA ALA A 53 21.98 2.20 11.93
C ALA A 53 20.88 2.97 11.20
N ASP A 54 19.84 2.27 10.73
CA ASP A 54 18.70 2.86 10.02
C ASP A 54 18.09 4.06 10.75
N ARG A 55 17.89 3.96 12.08
CA ARG A 55 17.35 5.08 12.88
C ARG A 55 18.26 6.31 12.88
N ARG A 56 19.57 6.13 12.83
CA ARG A 56 20.56 7.21 12.83
C ARG A 56 20.57 7.91 11.47
N ASP A 57 20.57 7.13 10.40
CA ASP A 57 20.60 7.63 9.03
C ASP A 57 19.25 8.26 8.62
N MET A 58 18.15 7.85 9.27
CA MET A 58 16.82 8.46 9.18
C MET A 58 16.56 9.63 10.13
N ALA A 59 17.43 9.91 11.12
CA ALA A 59 17.08 10.75 12.26
C ALA A 59 16.55 12.15 11.88
N TRP A 60 16.99 12.66 10.72
CA TRP A 60 16.54 13.91 10.13
C TRP A 60 15.07 13.87 9.66
N CYS A 61 14.61 12.78 9.03
CA CYS A 61 13.31 12.76 8.34
C CYS A 61 12.10 12.59 9.28
N TRP A 62 12.34 12.31 10.56
CA TRP A 62 11.33 12.40 11.63
C TRP A 62 11.11 13.83 12.16
N ASN A 63 12.01 14.76 11.85
CA ASN A 63 11.91 16.19 12.22
C ASN A 63 11.39 17.08 11.08
N VAL A 64 11.22 16.53 9.87
CA VAL A 64 10.62 17.24 8.74
C VAL A 64 9.10 17.31 8.96
N PRO A 65 8.47 18.51 8.92
CA PRO A 65 7.03 18.62 9.01
C PRO A 65 6.39 18.01 7.75
N VAL A 66 5.57 16.99 7.93
CA VAL A 66 4.85 16.30 6.85
C VAL A 66 3.85 17.28 6.21
N PRO A 67 4.04 17.77 4.97
CA PRO A 67 3.13 18.73 4.35
C PRO A 67 1.79 18.07 4.02
N GLU A 68 0.70 18.83 3.86
CA GLU A 68 -0.49 18.23 3.25
C GLU A 68 -0.27 18.06 1.73
N PRO A 69 -0.60 16.90 1.13
CA PRO A 69 -0.43 16.69 -0.31
C PRO A 69 -1.23 17.70 -1.13
N ALA A 70 -0.52 18.58 -1.83
CA ALA A 70 -1.08 19.71 -2.56
C ALA A 70 -2.06 19.27 -3.65
N VAL A 71 -3.20 19.97 -3.75
CA VAL A 71 -4.21 19.71 -4.77
C VAL A 71 -3.85 20.51 -6.05
N THR A 72 -2.95 19.94 -6.85
CA THR A 72 -2.39 20.59 -8.06
C THR A 72 -3.33 20.59 -9.26
N GLY A 73 -4.36 19.74 -9.26
CA GLY A 73 -5.24 19.53 -10.43
C GLY A 73 -4.57 18.80 -11.61
N GLU A 74 -3.36 18.30 -11.43
CA GLU A 74 -2.53 17.69 -12.48
C GLU A 74 -3.04 16.29 -12.91
N VAL A 75 -3.13 16.05 -14.22
CA VAL A 75 -3.62 14.79 -14.80
C VAL A 75 -2.46 13.85 -15.11
N TYR A 76 -2.20 12.89 -14.21
CA TYR A 76 -1.09 11.94 -14.34
C TYR A 76 -1.33 10.86 -15.41
N THR A 77 -0.29 10.52 -16.18
CA THR A 77 -0.33 9.37 -17.10
C THR A 77 -0.58 8.06 -16.35
N ALA A 78 0.02 7.89 -15.16
CA ALA A 78 -0.18 6.72 -14.31
C ALA A 78 -0.19 7.11 -12.84
N LEU A 79 -0.95 6.39 -12.03
CA LEU A 79 -0.91 6.47 -10.57
C LEU A 79 -0.67 5.06 -9.99
N MET A 80 0.43 4.88 -9.28
CA MET A 80 0.73 3.66 -8.54
C MET A 80 0.25 3.82 -7.10
N ALA A 81 -0.60 2.90 -6.64
CA ALA A 81 -1.13 2.89 -5.28
C ALA A 81 -0.78 1.57 -4.57
N ASP A 82 0.01 1.66 -3.50
CA ASP A 82 0.53 0.51 -2.75
C ASP A 82 0.42 0.71 -1.24
N GLY A 83 0.33 -0.40 -0.49
CA GLY A 83 0.19 -0.42 0.97
C GLY A 83 1.51 -0.84 1.63
N THR A 84 2.18 0.10 2.30
CA THR A 84 3.40 -0.21 3.08
C THR A 84 3.06 -0.47 4.54
N TYR A 85 3.52 -1.61 5.07
CA TYR A 85 3.14 -2.15 6.37
C TYR A 85 4.04 -1.63 7.50
N PHE A 86 3.42 -1.22 8.61
CA PHE A 86 4.05 -0.47 9.70
C PHE A 86 3.58 -0.95 11.09
N GLN A 87 3.94 -2.21 11.42
CA GLN A 87 3.42 -2.94 12.59
C GLN A 87 1.88 -2.99 12.57
N ASP A 88 1.22 -2.30 13.49
CA ASP A 88 -0.25 -2.18 13.55
C ASP A 88 -0.81 -1.25 12.46
N TRP A 89 0.01 -0.35 11.92
CA TRP A 89 -0.38 0.67 10.93
C TRP A 89 -0.03 0.25 9.50
N ARG A 90 -0.59 0.99 8.53
CA ARG A 90 -0.17 1.02 7.13
C ARG A 90 -0.09 2.46 6.65
N LEU A 91 0.74 2.69 5.64
CA LEU A 91 0.77 3.88 4.82
C LEU A 91 0.37 3.48 3.39
N ILE A 92 -0.77 3.99 2.93
CA ILE A 92 -1.11 3.95 1.49
C ILE A 92 -0.34 5.10 0.83
N VAL A 93 0.39 4.80 -0.24
CA VAL A 93 1.18 5.78 -0.99
C VAL A 93 0.65 5.86 -2.42
N ALA A 94 0.43 7.08 -2.93
CA ALA A 94 0.13 7.38 -4.31
C ALA A 94 1.35 8.01 -4.99
N PHE A 95 1.76 7.47 -6.15
CA PHE A 95 3.02 7.82 -6.83
C PHE A 95 2.81 7.89 -8.35
N ASN A 96 3.25 8.98 -8.97
CA ASN A 96 2.95 9.26 -10.40
C ASN A 96 3.91 8.61 -11.41
N GLY A 97 4.98 7.96 -10.94
CA GLY A 97 6.08 7.47 -11.77
C GLY A 97 7.42 8.13 -11.45
N HIS A 98 7.40 9.32 -10.84
CA HIS A 98 8.58 10.13 -10.55
C HIS A 98 8.70 10.47 -9.06
N HIS A 99 7.61 10.89 -8.41
CA HIS A 99 7.57 11.25 -7.00
C HIS A 99 6.25 10.83 -6.33
N VAL A 100 6.23 10.86 -5.00
CA VAL A 100 5.02 10.63 -4.20
C VAL A 100 4.12 11.87 -4.31
N ILE A 101 2.88 11.69 -4.75
CA ILE A 101 1.90 12.77 -4.93
C ILE A 101 0.88 12.84 -3.79
N GLY A 102 0.81 11.80 -2.94
CA GLY A 102 -0.04 11.80 -1.76
C GLY A 102 0.02 10.48 -0.98
N TRP A 103 -0.48 10.51 0.24
CA TRP A 103 -0.44 9.36 1.15
C TRP A 103 -1.57 9.40 2.17
N GLN A 104 -1.85 8.25 2.78
CA GLN A 104 -2.82 8.12 3.87
C GLN A 104 -2.34 7.10 4.91
N TRP A 105 -2.18 7.54 6.16
CA TRP A 105 -2.00 6.64 7.31
C TRP A 105 -3.33 5.96 7.66
N ALA A 106 -3.30 4.65 7.89
CA ALA A 106 -4.48 3.89 8.31
C ALA A 106 -4.11 2.70 9.21
N GLU A 107 -4.94 2.42 10.21
CA GLU A 107 -4.80 1.23 11.06
C GLU A 107 -4.99 -0.06 10.24
N LYS A 108 -5.79 -0.03 9.17
CA LYS A 108 -6.09 -1.18 8.30
C LYS A 108 -6.23 -0.73 6.86
N GLU A 109 -5.69 -1.50 5.92
CA GLU A 109 -5.99 -1.36 4.49
C GLU A 109 -7.48 -1.62 4.25
N ASN A 110 -8.23 -0.54 4.03
CA ASN A 110 -9.67 -0.57 3.87
C ASN A 110 -10.10 0.46 2.82
N LYS A 111 -11.34 0.38 2.35
CA LYS A 111 -11.80 1.19 1.22
C LYS A 111 -11.75 2.70 1.52
N ALA A 112 -12.12 3.12 2.73
CA ALA A 112 -12.08 4.53 3.12
C ALA A 112 -10.66 5.10 3.14
N ALA A 113 -9.65 4.29 3.53
CA ALA A 113 -8.25 4.70 3.50
C ALA A 113 -7.74 4.93 2.06
N TYR A 114 -8.11 4.06 1.11
CA TYR A 114 -7.79 4.29 -0.31
C TYR A 114 -8.57 5.47 -0.90
N LEU A 115 -9.83 5.69 -0.49
CA LEU A 115 -10.59 6.89 -0.91
C LEU A 115 -9.90 8.18 -0.43
N ALA A 116 -9.51 8.27 0.84
CA ALA A 116 -8.84 9.46 1.40
C ALA A 116 -7.46 9.74 0.77
N ALA A 117 -6.76 8.69 0.32
CA ALA A 117 -5.52 8.83 -0.46
C ALA A 117 -5.79 9.34 -1.89
N LEU A 118 -6.83 8.84 -2.58
CA LEU A 118 -7.01 8.99 -4.02
C LEU A 118 -7.98 10.10 -4.45
N SER A 119 -9.00 10.43 -3.65
CA SER A 119 -10.07 11.37 -4.02
C SER A 119 -9.63 12.83 -4.20
N ARG A 120 -8.35 13.15 -4.00
CA ARG A 120 -7.77 14.49 -4.21
C ARG A 120 -7.21 14.72 -5.63
N PHE A 121 -7.15 13.69 -6.48
CA PHE A 121 -6.58 13.78 -7.83
C PHE A 121 -7.64 13.63 -8.93
N PRO A 122 -7.46 14.28 -10.10
CA PRO A 122 -8.24 13.97 -11.30
C PRO A 122 -7.94 12.54 -11.81
N PRO A 123 -8.79 11.96 -12.68
CA PRO A 123 -8.59 10.61 -13.20
C PRO A 123 -7.28 10.52 -14.02
N PRO A 124 -6.33 9.64 -13.63
CA PRO A 124 -5.16 9.34 -14.45
C PRO A 124 -5.55 8.46 -15.65
N GLN A 125 -4.66 8.22 -16.61
CA GLN A 125 -4.95 7.26 -17.70
C GLN A 125 -5.00 5.81 -17.18
N ILE A 126 -4.17 5.48 -16.18
CA ILE A 126 -4.13 4.16 -15.55
C ILE A 126 -3.82 4.24 -14.05
N VAL A 127 -4.38 3.30 -13.28
CA VAL A 127 -4.00 3.06 -11.88
C VAL A 127 -3.38 1.67 -11.74
N VAL A 128 -2.20 1.58 -11.12
CA VAL A 128 -1.51 0.32 -10.83
C VAL A 128 -1.63 -0.01 -9.35
N ILE A 129 -2.18 -1.19 -9.01
CA ILE A 129 -2.39 -1.65 -7.63
C ILE A 129 -1.80 -3.04 -7.38
N ASP A 130 -1.39 -3.34 -6.15
CA ASP A 130 -1.01 -4.69 -5.69
C ASP A 130 -2.11 -5.75 -5.99
N GLY A 131 -3.36 -5.28 -5.99
CA GLY A 131 -4.60 -6.04 -6.18
C GLY A 131 -5.28 -6.44 -4.86
N HIS A 132 -5.09 -5.66 -3.80
CA HIS A 132 -5.93 -5.68 -2.61
C HIS A 132 -7.36 -5.26 -2.98
N LYS A 133 -8.37 -5.97 -2.45
CA LYS A 133 -9.77 -5.78 -2.86
C LYS A 133 -10.24 -4.33 -2.62
N ALA A 134 -9.86 -3.75 -1.48
CA ALA A 134 -10.25 -2.40 -1.12
C ALA A 134 -9.67 -1.32 -2.05
N ALA A 135 -8.46 -1.53 -2.59
CA ALA A 135 -7.85 -0.63 -3.57
C ALA A 135 -8.66 -0.63 -4.87
N PHE A 136 -8.98 -1.81 -5.40
CA PHE A 136 -9.81 -1.96 -6.61
C PHE A 136 -11.20 -1.32 -6.43
N GLU A 137 -11.88 -1.56 -5.31
CA GLU A 137 -13.21 -0.97 -5.03
C GLU A 137 -13.17 0.54 -4.80
N ALA A 138 -12.08 1.08 -4.25
CA ALA A 138 -11.89 2.53 -4.12
C ALA A 138 -11.63 3.18 -5.48
N VAL A 139 -10.67 2.68 -6.27
CA VAL A 139 -10.36 3.20 -7.61
C VAL A 139 -11.58 3.20 -8.52
N ARG A 140 -12.38 2.12 -8.51
CA ARG A 140 -13.65 2.03 -9.26
C ARG A 140 -14.72 3.02 -8.80
N GLN A 141 -14.63 3.56 -7.59
CA GLN A 141 -15.53 4.60 -7.06
C GLN A 141 -15.02 6.01 -7.36
N VAL A 142 -13.71 6.29 -7.22
CA VAL A 142 -13.16 7.63 -7.48
C VAL A 142 -13.16 7.94 -8.97
N TRP A 143 -12.76 6.97 -9.82
CA TRP A 143 -12.64 7.16 -11.26
C TRP A 143 -13.37 6.04 -12.03
N PRO A 144 -14.71 6.11 -12.15
CA PRO A 144 -15.48 5.15 -12.94
C PRO A 144 -15.05 5.17 -14.41
N GLY A 145 -14.38 4.10 -14.86
CA GLY A 145 -13.91 3.94 -16.24
C GLY A 145 -12.39 3.99 -16.42
N VAL A 146 -11.61 4.36 -15.40
CA VAL A 146 -10.14 4.33 -15.48
C VAL A 146 -9.61 2.92 -15.76
N LEU A 147 -8.50 2.83 -16.50
CA LEU A 147 -7.76 1.58 -16.65
C LEU A 147 -7.18 1.18 -15.28
N ILE A 148 -7.39 -0.06 -14.85
CA ILE A 148 -6.83 -0.58 -13.60
C ILE A 148 -5.93 -1.75 -13.94
N GLN A 149 -4.64 -1.66 -13.61
CA GLN A 149 -3.67 -2.72 -13.78
C GLN A 149 -3.33 -3.34 -12.42
N ARG A 150 -3.39 -4.67 -12.31
CA ARG A 150 -2.76 -5.36 -11.18
C ARG A 150 -1.26 -5.42 -11.43
N CYS A 151 -0.48 -5.03 -10.44
CA CYS A 151 0.98 -5.14 -10.46
C CYS A 151 1.41 -6.58 -10.78
N LEU A 152 2.18 -6.76 -11.86
CA LEU A 152 2.69 -8.07 -12.25
C LEU A 152 3.73 -8.64 -11.26
N PHE A 153 4.45 -7.80 -10.52
CA PHE A 153 5.33 -8.25 -9.42
C PHE A 153 4.52 -8.87 -8.29
N HIS A 154 3.54 -8.14 -7.74
CA HIS A 154 2.64 -8.66 -6.70
C HIS A 154 1.85 -9.89 -7.16
N THR A 155 1.45 -9.95 -8.44
CA THR A 155 0.84 -11.15 -9.05
C THR A 155 1.80 -12.35 -9.00
N LYS A 156 3.05 -12.18 -9.41
CA LYS A 156 4.09 -13.22 -9.36
C LYS A 156 4.42 -13.65 -7.92
N ALA A 157 4.57 -12.69 -7.01
CA ALA A 157 4.83 -12.95 -5.59
C ALA A 157 3.69 -13.78 -4.97
N ARG A 158 2.44 -13.41 -5.23
CA ARG A 158 1.26 -14.14 -4.73
C ARG A 158 1.16 -15.56 -5.27
N VAL A 159 1.51 -15.80 -6.54
CA VAL A 159 1.61 -17.17 -7.07
C VAL A 159 2.72 -17.95 -6.36
N ARG A 160 3.91 -17.39 -6.19
CA ARG A 160 5.07 -18.03 -5.51
C ARG A 160 4.86 -18.26 -4.01
N GLN A 161 3.89 -17.57 -3.39
CA GLN A 161 3.44 -17.81 -2.03
C GLN A 161 2.41 -18.95 -1.95
N LEU A 162 1.57 -19.12 -2.98
CA LEU A 162 0.53 -20.16 -3.03
C LEU A 162 1.08 -21.50 -3.53
N ILE A 163 1.92 -21.49 -4.56
CA ILE A 163 2.72 -22.64 -4.99
C ILE A 163 4.19 -22.37 -4.73
N THR A 164 4.89 -23.32 -4.13
CA THR A 164 6.31 -23.18 -3.79
C THR A 164 7.16 -22.95 -5.03
N MET A 165 8.38 -22.43 -4.85
CA MET A 165 9.31 -22.15 -5.95
C MET A 165 9.66 -23.38 -6.83
N ARG A 166 9.42 -24.60 -6.33
CA ARG A 166 9.58 -25.88 -7.03
C ARG A 166 8.30 -26.72 -6.86
N PRO A 167 7.22 -26.43 -7.57
CA PRO A 167 5.97 -27.19 -7.46
C PRO A 167 6.17 -28.61 -8.03
N ARG A 168 5.66 -29.63 -7.34
CA ARG A 168 5.81 -31.05 -7.75
C ARG A 168 4.70 -31.54 -8.69
N THR A 169 3.54 -30.88 -8.71
CA THR A 169 2.43 -31.25 -9.60
C THR A 169 2.60 -30.56 -10.95
N GLN A 170 2.36 -31.29 -12.05
CA GLN A 170 2.45 -30.73 -13.40
C GLN A 170 1.53 -29.52 -13.60
N CYS A 171 0.31 -29.55 -13.02
CA CYS A 171 -0.59 -28.40 -12.95
C CYS A 171 0.07 -27.14 -12.35
N GLY A 172 0.85 -27.30 -11.28
CA GLY A 172 1.60 -26.24 -10.62
C GLY A 172 2.82 -25.77 -11.40
N ILE A 173 3.52 -26.67 -12.09
CA ILE A 173 4.64 -26.35 -12.98
C ILE A 173 4.16 -25.46 -14.14
N GLU A 174 3.07 -25.86 -14.81
CA GLU A 174 2.52 -25.13 -15.96
C GLU A 174 2.01 -23.72 -15.57
N ILE A 175 1.26 -23.57 -14.48
CA ILE A 175 0.78 -22.24 -14.07
C ILE A 175 1.91 -21.35 -13.55
N LYS A 176 2.99 -21.94 -12.99
CA LYS A 176 4.21 -21.18 -12.66
C LYS A 176 4.90 -20.69 -13.94
N GLN A 177 5.04 -21.52 -14.96
CA GLN A 177 5.61 -21.12 -16.26
C GLN A 177 4.82 -19.98 -16.90
N LEU A 178 3.49 -20.12 -17.00
CA LEU A 178 2.60 -19.05 -17.47
C LEU A 178 2.76 -17.77 -16.65
N THR A 179 2.82 -17.90 -15.31
CA THR A 179 3.04 -16.76 -14.41
C THR A 179 4.38 -16.07 -14.68
N ASP A 180 5.46 -16.83 -14.85
CA ASP A 180 6.80 -16.28 -15.09
C ASP A 180 6.89 -15.58 -16.48
N MET A 181 6.17 -16.08 -17.50
CA MET A 181 6.06 -15.46 -18.83
C MET A 181 5.46 -14.04 -18.81
N LEU A 182 4.68 -13.65 -17.80
CA LEU A 182 4.05 -12.31 -17.74
C LEU A 182 5.05 -11.14 -17.83
N SER A 183 6.30 -11.33 -17.41
CA SER A 183 7.35 -10.30 -17.54
C SER A 183 7.87 -10.13 -18.98
N ALA A 184 7.67 -11.12 -19.86
CA ALA A 184 8.12 -11.08 -21.25
C ALA A 184 7.13 -10.37 -22.19
N ILE A 185 5.84 -10.36 -21.87
CA ILE A 185 4.78 -9.74 -22.69
C ILE A 185 5.03 -8.23 -22.89
N ARG A 186 4.93 -7.74 -24.13
CA ARG A 186 5.09 -6.34 -24.55
C ARG A 186 3.99 -5.80 -25.46
N ASN A 187 3.24 -6.66 -26.13
CA ASN A 187 2.23 -6.24 -27.11
C ASN A 187 0.90 -7.02 -26.95
N PRO A 188 -0.22 -6.55 -27.54
CA PRO A 188 -1.52 -7.21 -27.42
C PRO A 188 -1.54 -8.64 -27.97
N ILE A 189 -0.77 -8.95 -29.01
CA ILE A 189 -0.72 -10.31 -29.61
C ILE A 189 -0.18 -11.32 -28.60
N GLN A 190 0.92 -11.00 -27.92
CA GLN A 190 1.50 -11.83 -26.85
C GLN A 190 0.55 -11.98 -25.65
N ALA A 191 -0.23 -10.95 -25.32
CA ALA A 191 -1.26 -11.03 -24.28
C ALA A 191 -2.40 -12.00 -24.68
N SER A 192 -2.88 -11.93 -25.93
CA SER A 192 -3.86 -12.87 -26.47
C SER A 192 -3.34 -14.32 -26.47
N SER A 193 -2.11 -14.56 -26.91
CA SER A 193 -1.47 -15.88 -26.82
C SER A 193 -1.38 -16.40 -25.38
N TRP A 194 -1.08 -15.51 -24.41
CA TRP A 194 -1.08 -15.87 -23.00
C TRP A 194 -2.48 -16.24 -22.48
N LEU A 195 -3.51 -15.49 -22.86
CA LEU A 195 -4.91 -15.79 -22.48
C LEU A 195 -5.37 -17.14 -23.03
N VAL A 196 -5.01 -17.48 -24.27
CA VAL A 196 -5.27 -18.79 -24.88
C VAL A 196 -4.55 -19.90 -24.10
N ALA A 197 -3.27 -19.72 -23.77
CA ALA A 197 -2.50 -20.71 -23.03
C ALA A 197 -3.01 -20.90 -21.59
N TYR A 198 -3.43 -19.83 -20.91
CA TYR A 198 -4.10 -19.91 -19.60
C TYR A 198 -5.45 -20.64 -19.69
N TYR A 199 -6.26 -20.38 -20.73
CA TYR A 199 -7.52 -21.08 -20.94
C TYR A 199 -7.30 -22.58 -21.19
N GLN A 200 -6.32 -22.95 -22.02
CA GLN A 200 -5.93 -24.35 -22.25
C GLN A 200 -5.47 -25.04 -20.97
N TRP A 201 -4.66 -24.38 -20.13
CA TRP A 201 -4.30 -24.88 -18.79
C TRP A 201 -5.54 -25.09 -17.91
N GLU A 202 -6.46 -24.13 -17.89
CA GLU A 202 -7.65 -24.21 -17.05
C GLU A 202 -8.57 -25.37 -17.45
N GLN A 203 -8.70 -25.65 -18.75
CA GLN A 203 -9.45 -26.78 -19.28
C GLN A 203 -8.73 -28.13 -19.04
N ARG A 204 -7.41 -28.20 -19.28
CA ARG A 204 -6.60 -29.41 -19.03
C ARG A 204 -6.72 -29.89 -17.58
N TRP A 205 -6.65 -28.96 -16.62
CA TRP A 205 -6.66 -29.27 -15.20
C TRP A 205 -8.05 -29.15 -14.55
N GLU A 206 -9.13 -29.03 -15.33
CA GLU A 206 -10.46 -28.68 -14.82
C GLU A 206 -11.03 -29.75 -13.87
N LYS A 207 -10.81 -31.04 -14.19
CA LYS A 207 -11.14 -32.20 -13.34
C LYS A 207 -10.25 -32.26 -12.09
N PHE A 208 -8.94 -32.18 -12.27
CA PHE A 208 -7.94 -32.18 -11.18
C PHE A 208 -8.24 -31.08 -10.15
N LEU A 209 -8.48 -29.85 -10.59
CA LEU A 209 -8.82 -28.73 -9.72
C LEU A 209 -10.20 -28.85 -9.05
N LYS A 210 -11.03 -29.84 -9.39
CA LYS A 210 -12.30 -30.17 -8.71
C LYS A 210 -12.16 -31.27 -7.65
N GLU A 211 -11.01 -31.95 -7.56
CA GLU A 211 -10.74 -33.01 -6.58
C GLU A 211 -10.98 -32.56 -5.13
N ARG A 212 -11.46 -33.50 -4.30
CA ARG A 212 -11.87 -33.26 -2.92
C ARG A 212 -11.11 -34.19 -1.98
N THR A 213 -10.54 -33.60 -0.93
CA THR A 213 -10.04 -34.34 0.23
C THR A 213 -11.13 -34.33 1.30
N TYR A 214 -11.71 -35.49 1.57
CA TYR A 214 -12.64 -35.67 2.68
C TYR A 214 -11.85 -35.71 4.00
N ARG A 215 -12.36 -35.03 5.02
CA ARG A 215 -11.91 -35.21 6.40
C ARG A 215 -12.92 -36.12 7.08
N GLY A 216 -12.45 -37.19 7.72
CA GLY A 216 -13.31 -38.00 8.57
C GLY A 216 -14.01 -37.12 9.60
N VAL A 217 -15.28 -37.40 9.88
CA VAL A 217 -16.04 -36.70 10.91
C VAL A 217 -15.27 -36.86 12.23
N ARG A 218 -14.86 -35.73 12.82
CA ARG A 218 -14.57 -35.73 14.25
C ARG A 218 -15.92 -35.63 14.94
N ASP A 219 -16.21 -36.61 15.78
CA ASP A 219 -17.37 -36.58 16.63
C ASP A 219 -17.42 -35.29 17.46
N ASN A 220 -18.63 -34.91 17.88
CA ASN A 220 -18.93 -33.83 18.81
C ASN A 220 -18.88 -32.36 18.28
N SER A 221 -18.99 -32.10 16.97
CA SER A 221 -19.16 -30.72 16.45
C SER A 221 -20.60 -30.40 15.99
N TRP A 222 -21.34 -29.63 16.79
CA TRP A 222 -22.75 -29.21 16.57
C TRP A 222 -22.97 -28.14 15.46
N HIS A 223 -22.18 -28.17 14.40
CA HIS A 223 -22.22 -27.21 13.29
C HIS A 223 -22.12 -27.94 11.94
N ASP A 224 -22.59 -27.30 10.84
CA ASP A 224 -22.41 -27.80 9.47
C ASP A 224 -20.94 -27.69 9.02
N VAL A 225 -20.11 -28.56 9.59
CA VAL A 225 -18.70 -28.66 9.25
C VAL A 225 -18.58 -29.43 7.95
N ARG A 226 -18.30 -28.71 6.86
CA ARG A 226 -18.02 -29.32 5.54
C ARG A 226 -17.03 -30.49 5.68
N THR A 227 -17.55 -31.68 5.44
CA THR A 227 -16.84 -32.97 5.49
C THR A 227 -15.73 -33.09 4.44
N TRP A 228 -15.59 -32.13 3.54
CA TRP A 228 -14.55 -32.07 2.52
C TRP A 228 -14.01 -30.66 2.29
N GLN A 229 -12.74 -30.60 1.89
CA GLN A 229 -12.11 -29.44 1.27
C GLN A 229 -11.65 -29.82 -0.14
N TYR A 230 -11.49 -28.85 -1.04
CA TYR A 230 -10.76 -29.13 -2.29
C TYR A 230 -9.33 -29.60 -1.96
N THR A 231 -8.80 -30.55 -2.72
CA THR A 231 -7.42 -31.03 -2.53
C THR A 231 -6.41 -29.93 -2.88
N HIS A 232 -6.64 -29.23 -4.00
CA HIS A 232 -5.70 -28.26 -4.58
C HIS A 232 -6.13 -26.81 -4.33
N ARG A 233 -6.26 -26.43 -3.05
CA ARG A 233 -6.81 -25.12 -2.62
C ARG A 233 -6.03 -23.94 -3.19
N GLU A 234 -4.71 -24.09 -3.25
CA GLU A 234 -3.74 -23.06 -3.63
C GLU A 234 -3.79 -22.81 -5.14
N LEU A 235 -3.83 -23.88 -5.94
CA LEU A 235 -4.03 -23.81 -7.38
C LEU A 235 -5.43 -23.26 -7.74
N ARG A 236 -6.47 -23.60 -6.96
CA ARG A 236 -7.79 -22.97 -7.09
C ARG A 236 -7.77 -21.48 -6.74
N ALA A 237 -7.00 -21.06 -5.74
CA ALA A 237 -6.83 -19.64 -5.41
C ALA A 237 -6.13 -18.86 -6.53
N ILE A 238 -5.10 -19.46 -7.15
CA ILE A 238 -4.44 -18.92 -8.35
C ILE A 238 -5.44 -18.80 -9.52
N ARG A 239 -6.21 -19.87 -9.80
CA ARG A 239 -7.28 -19.89 -10.83
C ARG A 239 -8.31 -18.77 -10.60
N SER A 240 -8.80 -18.62 -9.37
CA SER A 240 -9.73 -17.54 -8.99
C SER A 240 -9.12 -16.14 -9.14
N MET A 241 -7.84 -15.98 -8.83
CA MET A 241 -7.12 -14.72 -9.02
C MET A 241 -7.02 -14.33 -10.50
N TYR A 242 -6.58 -15.26 -11.36
CA TYR A 242 -6.50 -15.02 -12.81
C TYR A 242 -7.87 -14.79 -13.44
N ARG A 243 -8.90 -15.60 -13.09
CA ARG A 243 -10.29 -15.36 -13.51
C ARG A 243 -10.78 -13.96 -13.12
N GLY A 244 -10.45 -13.48 -11.93
CA GLY A 244 -10.76 -12.11 -11.49
C GLY A 244 -10.09 -11.05 -12.36
N MET A 245 -8.78 -11.15 -12.58
CA MET A 245 -8.03 -10.18 -13.39
C MET A 245 -8.45 -10.18 -14.87
N ILE A 246 -8.83 -11.33 -15.41
CA ILE A 246 -9.37 -11.44 -16.78
C ILE A 246 -10.76 -10.80 -16.83
N LYS A 247 -11.68 -11.16 -15.92
CA LYS A 247 -13.05 -10.63 -15.87
C LYS A 247 -13.10 -9.10 -15.76
N TYR A 248 -12.22 -8.51 -14.95
CA TYR A 248 -12.18 -7.06 -14.72
C TYR A 248 -11.18 -6.31 -15.62
N ASN A 249 -10.59 -7.00 -16.60
CA ASN A 249 -9.54 -6.52 -17.52
C ASN A 249 -8.34 -5.84 -16.82
N THR A 250 -7.87 -6.41 -15.71
CA THR A 250 -6.75 -5.85 -14.92
C THR A 250 -5.42 -6.60 -15.08
N LEU A 251 -5.32 -7.57 -15.99
CA LEU A 251 -4.07 -8.29 -16.24
C LEU A 251 -3.18 -7.58 -17.28
N PHE A 252 -3.79 -6.98 -18.29
CA PHE A 252 -3.12 -6.44 -19.48
C PHE A 252 -3.56 -5.01 -19.85
N ALA A 253 -4.24 -4.29 -18.95
CA ALA A 253 -4.65 -2.90 -19.16
C ALA A 253 -3.49 -1.96 -19.55
N TYR A 254 -2.27 -2.29 -19.11
CA TYR A 254 -1.07 -1.54 -19.47
C TYR A 254 -0.73 -1.55 -20.97
N LEU A 255 -1.33 -2.47 -21.75
CA LEU A 255 -1.17 -2.59 -23.20
C LEU A 255 -2.25 -1.84 -23.99
N THR A 256 -3.27 -1.26 -23.36
CA THR A 256 -4.42 -0.67 -24.05
C THR A 256 -4.05 0.38 -25.12
N PRO A 257 -3.08 1.31 -24.91
CA PRO A 257 -2.68 2.25 -25.97
C PRO A 257 -2.12 1.59 -27.24
N LEU A 258 -1.46 0.44 -27.09
CA LEU A 258 -0.87 -0.33 -28.20
C LEU A 258 -1.90 -1.01 -29.10
N ILE A 259 -3.17 -1.08 -28.67
CA ILE A 259 -4.27 -1.64 -29.47
C ILE A 259 -4.61 -0.70 -30.64
N ASN A 260 -4.58 0.61 -30.39
CA ASN A 260 -4.96 1.63 -31.37
C ASN A 260 -3.73 2.28 -32.05
N ASN A 261 -2.58 2.30 -31.37
CA ASN A 261 -1.33 2.85 -31.91
C ASN A 261 -0.15 1.93 -31.53
N PRO A 262 0.35 1.10 -32.46
CA PRO A 262 1.50 0.21 -32.22
C PRO A 262 2.79 0.92 -31.79
N ASN A 263 2.92 2.23 -32.07
CA ASN A 263 4.08 3.07 -31.72
C ASN A 263 3.89 3.81 -30.38
N ALA A 264 2.78 3.59 -29.67
CA ALA A 264 2.56 4.18 -28.34
C ALA A 264 3.52 3.58 -27.29
N THR A 265 3.83 4.35 -26.25
CA THR A 265 4.58 3.81 -25.10
C THR A 265 3.66 2.91 -24.25
N PRO A 266 4.08 1.67 -23.88
CA PRO A 266 3.32 0.84 -22.96
C PRO A 266 3.21 1.50 -21.59
N LEU A 267 2.03 1.44 -20.97
CA LEU A 267 1.82 2.04 -19.65
C LEU A 267 2.52 1.22 -18.53
N PRO A 268 2.70 1.79 -17.33
CA PRO A 268 3.29 1.08 -16.20
C PRO A 268 2.49 -0.17 -15.78
N ARG A 269 3.21 -1.24 -15.44
CA ARG A 269 2.63 -2.58 -15.18
C ARG A 269 3.01 -3.22 -13.85
N THR A 270 3.86 -2.55 -13.08
CA THR A 270 4.18 -2.92 -11.69
C THR A 270 4.28 -1.67 -10.83
N THR A 271 4.09 -1.88 -9.53
CA THR A 271 4.42 -0.94 -8.45
C THR A 271 5.93 -0.91 -8.17
N SER A 272 6.78 -1.52 -8.99
CA SER A 272 8.19 -1.75 -8.65
C SER A 272 9.10 -0.52 -8.45
N PRO A 273 8.80 0.69 -8.97
CA PRO A 273 9.45 1.91 -8.49
C PRO A 273 9.25 2.17 -6.98
N LEU A 274 8.10 1.76 -6.42
CA LEU A 274 7.83 1.76 -4.98
C LEU A 274 8.45 0.56 -4.24
N GLU A 275 9.05 -0.42 -4.93
CA GLU A 275 9.57 -1.67 -4.33
C GLU A 275 11.10 -1.75 -4.36
N GLY A 276 11.75 -1.21 -5.39
CA GLY A 276 13.11 -1.62 -5.80
C GLY A 276 14.24 -0.60 -5.63
N GLY A 277 13.98 0.63 -5.20
CA GLY A 277 14.99 1.69 -5.09
C GLY A 277 15.11 2.35 -3.71
N THR A 278 14.22 2.04 -2.77
CA THR A 278 14.11 2.73 -1.48
C THR A 278 13.92 1.72 -0.35
N THR A 279 14.72 1.84 0.70
CA THR A 279 14.52 1.13 1.97
C THR A 279 13.17 1.53 2.58
N LEU A 280 12.65 0.72 3.51
CA LEU A 280 11.43 1.04 4.27
C LEU A 280 11.51 2.46 4.88
N ALA A 281 12.70 2.80 5.36
CA ALA A 281 13.15 4.13 5.75
C ALA A 281 12.86 5.20 4.68
N SER A 282 13.51 5.07 3.51
CA SER A 282 13.37 6.04 2.43
C SER A 282 11.95 6.14 1.87
N LYS A 283 11.08 5.11 1.98
CA LYS A 283 9.65 5.29 1.63
C LYS A 283 8.94 6.32 2.51
N ILE A 284 9.19 6.29 3.82
CA ILE A 284 8.65 7.28 4.76
C ILE A 284 9.26 8.64 4.44
N CYS A 285 10.59 8.71 4.35
CA CYS A 285 11.25 9.99 4.09
C CYS A 285 10.81 10.59 2.73
N TYR A 286 10.66 9.82 1.65
CA TYR A 286 10.16 10.34 0.36
C TYR A 286 8.73 10.90 0.47
N ALA A 287 7.84 10.24 1.20
CA ALA A 287 6.49 10.73 1.47
C ALA A 287 6.43 11.94 2.43
N VAL A 288 7.60 12.41 2.91
CA VAL A 288 7.74 13.52 3.88
C VAL A 288 8.66 14.64 3.37
N THR A 289 9.54 14.37 2.40
CA THR A 289 10.59 15.31 1.92
C THR A 289 10.37 15.79 0.48
N VAL A 290 9.34 15.32 -0.22
CA VAL A 290 9.10 15.63 -1.65
C VAL A 290 7.66 16.11 -1.88
N ALA A 291 7.22 17.03 -1.01
CA ALA A 291 5.96 17.77 -1.08
C ALA A 291 6.22 19.23 -0.66
#